data_AF-A0A1C6CJM8-F1
#
_entry.id   AF-A0A1C6CJM8-F1
#
_cell.length_a   1.000
_cell.length_b   1.000
_cell.length_c   1.000
_cell.angle_alpha   90.00
_cell.angle_beta   90.00
_cell.angle_gamma   90.00
#
_symmetry.space_group_name_H-M   'P 1'
#
loop_
_entity.id
_entity.type
_entity.pdbx_description
1 polymer ?
#
loop_
_entity_poly.entity_id
_entity_poly.type
_entity_poly.pdbx_seq_one_letter_code
_entity_poly.pdbx_strand_id
1 'polypeptide(L)' 'MKEIKQEFLTGERALFQGHDLRITDTIFDDGESPLKESRNIELYGSMFK' A
#
# COMPACT_ATOMS: atom_id res chain seq x y z
N MET A 1 13.82 4.80 2.79
CA MET A 1 12.40 4.80 2.40
C MET A 1 12.30 4.25 0.99
N LYS A 2 11.47 3.23 0.76
CA LYS A 2 11.24 2.62 -0.56
C LYS A 2 10.03 3.26 -1.23
N GLU A 3 10.09 3.51 -2.53
CA GLU A 3 8.98 4.08 -3.29
C GLU A 3 8.17 3.01 -4.03
N ILE A 4 6.84 3.16 -3.98
CA ILE A 4 5.85 2.42 -4.75
C ILE A 4 5.00 3.48 -5.46
N LYS A 5 4.91 3.43 -6.78
CA LYS A 5 4.22 4.47 -7.54
C LYS A 5 3.43 3.90 -8.71
N GLN A 6 2.18 4.33 -8.87
CA GLN A 6 1.31 3.96 -9.99
C GLN A 6 1.11 2.44 -10.14
N GLU A 7 1.10 1.74 -9.01
CA GLU A 7 0.90 0.29 -8.96
C GLU A 7 -0.57 -0.08 -8.76
N PHE A 8 -0.94 -1.30 -9.15
CA PHE A 8 -2.22 -1.92 -8.83
C PHE A 8 -1.96 -3.16 -7.97
N LEU A 9 -2.22 -3.06 -6.68
CA LEU A 9 -1.89 -4.06 -5.68
C LEU A 9 -3.14 -4.86 -5.30
N THR A 10 -3.07 -6.19 -5.48
CA THR A 10 -4.16 -7.12 -5.17
C THR A 10 -3.75 -8.21 -4.20
N GLY A 11 -4.75 -8.96 -3.73
CA GLY A 11 -4.58 -10.08 -2.80
C GLY A 11 -4.77 -9.68 -1.35
N GLU A 12 -4.98 -10.68 -0.49
CA GLU A 12 -5.50 -10.47 0.87
C GLU A 12 -4.76 -9.39 1.66
N ARG A 13 -3.42 -9.36 1.71
CA ARG A 13 -2.66 -8.35 2.47
C ARG A 13 -1.40 -7.88 1.74
N ALA A 14 -1.58 -7.16 0.63
CA ALA A 14 -0.51 -6.80 -0.32
C ALA A 14 0.78 -6.21 0.30
N LEU A 15 0.69 -5.42 1.37
CA LEU A 15 1.83 -4.81 2.06
C LEU A 15 1.82 -5.11 3.56
N PHE A 16 1.42 -6.33 3.96
CA PHE A 16 1.44 -6.74 5.36
C PHE A 16 2.82 -6.51 5.99
N GLN A 17 2.84 -5.90 7.18
CA GLN A 17 4.07 -5.56 7.91
C GLN A 17 5.05 -4.68 7.13
N GLY A 18 4.58 -3.98 6.09
CA GLY A 18 5.37 -3.03 5.33
C GLY A 18 5.93 -1.92 6.22
N HIS A 19 7.18 -1.53 5.98
CA HIS A 19 7.78 -0.44 6.72
C HIS A 19 8.62 0.49 5.86
N ASP A 20 8.63 1.78 6.21
CA ASP A 20 9.40 2.83 5.57
C ASP A 20 9.11 2.95 4.06
N LEU A 21 7.83 3.02 3.71
CA LEU A 21 7.33 3.09 2.33
C LEU A 21 6.75 4.48 2.02
N ARG A 22 7.00 4.96 0.80
CA ARG A 22 6.24 6.05 0.19
C ARG A 22 5.44 5.49 -0.98
N ILE A 23 4.13 5.62 -0.92
CA ILE A 23 3.18 5.03 -1.85
C ILE A 23 2.40 6.15 -2.53
N THR A 24 2.51 6.25 -3.87
CA THR A 24 1.94 7.36 -4.64
C THR A 24 1.10 6.86 -5.81
N ASP A 25 -0.11 7.37 -5.96
CA ASP A 25 -1.02 7.05 -7.07
C ASP A 25 -1.26 5.53 -7.25
N THR A 26 -1.28 4.77 -6.15
CA THR A 26 -1.43 3.30 -6.15
C THR A 26 -2.87 2.92 -5.82
N ILE A 27 -3.39 1.88 -6.49
CA ILE A 27 -4.71 1.31 -6.19
C ILE A 27 -4.51 0.00 -5.43
N PHE A 28 -5.19 -0.14 -4.30
CA PHE A 28 -5.34 -1.40 -3.57
C PHE A 28 -6.74 -1.96 -3.87
N ASP A 29 -6.82 -3.19 -4.38
CA ASP A 29 -8.06 -3.85 -4.78
C ASP A 29 -8.09 -5.32 -4.33
N ASP A 30 -9.29 -5.90 -4.18
CA ASP A 30 -9.52 -7.34 -3.90
C ASP A 30 -8.71 -7.93 -2.72
N GLY A 31 -8.63 -7.20 -1.60
CA GLY A 31 -7.85 -7.60 -0.41
C GLY A 31 -8.38 -7.05 0.91
N GLU A 32 -8.00 -7.67 2.03
CA GLU A 32 -8.35 -7.27 3.38
C GLU A 32 -7.21 -6.50 4.07
N SER A 33 -7.43 -5.24 4.42
CA SER A 33 -6.46 -4.45 5.21
C SER A 33 -5.03 -4.50 4.63
N PRO A 34 -4.79 -3.99 3.40
CA PRO A 34 -3.52 -4.12 2.68
C PRO A 34 -2.30 -3.56 3.41
N LEU A 35 -2.48 -2.62 4.35
CA LEU A 35 -1.44 -2.00 5.16
C LEU A 35 -1.43 -2.50 6.62
N LYS A 36 -2.00 -3.68 6.89
CA LYS A 36 -2.08 -4.23 8.25
C LYS A 36 -0.68 -4.42 8.86
N GLU A 37 -0.53 -4.03 10.13
CA GLU A 37 0.74 -4.03 10.87
C GLU A 37 1.88 -3.22 10.21
N SER A 38 1.55 -2.26 9.33
CA SER A 38 2.55 -1.42 8.68
C SER A 38 2.96 -0.21 9.53
N ARG A 39 4.19 0.27 9.33
CA ARG A 39 4.77 1.40 10.08
C ARG A 39 5.54 2.35 9.16
N ASN A 40 5.56 3.65 9.48
CA ASN A 40 6.26 4.67 8.69
C ASN A 40 5.86 4.64 7.20
N ILE A 41 4.56 4.73 6.92
CA ILE A 41 4.01 4.74 5.56
C ILE A 41 3.59 6.16 5.22
N GLU A 42 4.09 6.67 4.10
CA GLU A 42 3.58 7.87 3.46
C GLU A 42 2.68 7.45 2.29
N LEU A 43 1.46 8.00 2.21
CA LEU A 43 0.47 7.64 1.21
C LEU A 43 -0.06 8.91 0.52
N TYR A 44 0.04 8.98 -0.80
CA TYR A 44 -0.37 10.14 -1.59
C TYR A 44 -1.16 9.70 -2.82
N GLY A 45 -2.34 10.27 -3.06
CA GLY A 45 -3.11 10.01 -4.30
C GLY A 45 -3.56 8.55 -4.49
N SER A 46 -3.46 7.71 -3.47
CA SER A 46 -3.77 6.28 -3.54
C SER A 46 -5.23 5.99 -3.19
N MET A 47 -5.78 4.91 -3.74
CA MET A 47 -7.18 4.49 -3.58
C MET A 47 -7.26 3.08 -2.98
N PHE A 48 -8.24 2.85 -2.10
CA PHE A 48 -8.63 1.52 -1.62
C PHE A 48 -10.04 1.24 -2.15
N LYS A 49 -10.22 0.11 -2.83
CA LYS A 49 -11.52 -0.34 -3.35
C LYS A 49 -12.16 -1.39 -2.44
#